data_AF-D9PYD7-F1
#
_entry.id   AF-D9PYD7-F1
#
_cell.length_a   1.000
_cell.length_b   1.000
_cell.length_c   1.000
_cell.angle_alpha   90.00
_cell.angle_beta   90.00
_cell.angle_gamma   90.00
#
_symmetry.space_group_name_H-M   'P 1'
#
loop_
_entity.id
_entity.type
_entity.pdbx_description
1 polymer ?
#
loop_
_entity_poly.entity_id
_entity_poly.type
_entity_poly.pdbx_seq_one_letter_code
_entity_poly.pdbx_strand_id
1 'polypeptide(L)'
;MIRIERTCASFRATVIQEGEEIGIMEGIYLTQWFLKTRYHFTGTFIRFIPSDERFNRSGLTVDIHLHDQNVIVKDALIDWLSDSGRGTFRARRIESVV
;
A
#
# COMPACT_ATOMS: atom_id res chain seq x y z
N MET A 1 -17.01 -18.68 -0.07
CA MET A 1 -16.40 -18.40 -1.38
C MET A 1 -15.27 -17.41 -1.18
N ILE A 2 -14.06 -17.74 -1.62
CA ILE A 2 -12.94 -16.79 -1.69
C ILE A 2 -12.88 -16.30 -3.14
N ARG A 3 -13.03 -15.00 -3.36
CA ARG A 3 -12.83 -14.37 -4.67
C ARG A 3 -11.59 -13.50 -4.57
N ILE A 4 -10.65 -13.71 -5.48
CA ILE A 4 -9.38 -12.99 -5.57
C ILE A 4 -9.41 -12.15 -6.83
N GLU A 5 -9.26 -10.84 -6.69
CA GLU A 5 -9.17 -9.93 -7.82
C GLU A 5 -7.89 -9.11 -7.70
N ARG A 6 -6.99 -9.24 -8.68
CA ARG A 6 -5.89 -8.28 -8.85
C ARG A 6 -6.50 -6.98 -9.34
N THR A 7 -6.48 -5.98 -8.48
CA THR A 7 -7.34 -4.81 -8.63
C THR A 7 -6.61 -3.67 -9.33
N CYS A 8 -5.35 -3.43 -8.96
CA CYS A 8 -4.56 -2.33 -9.51
C CYS A 8 -3.07 -2.66 -9.55
N ALA A 9 -2.38 -2.21 -10.59
CA ALA A 9 -0.93 -2.13 -10.64
C ALA A 9 -0.56 -0.67 -10.90
N SER A 10 0.20 -0.06 -9.99
CA SER A 10 0.72 1.30 -10.17
C SER A 10 2.23 1.26 -10.27
N PHE A 11 2.78 2.09 -11.14
CA PHE A 11 4.22 2.24 -11.22
C PHE A 11 4.77 3.00 -10.03
N ARG A 12 4.02 3.96 -9.49
CA ARG A 12 4.48 4.85 -8.42
C ARG A 12 3.33 5.35 -7.55
N ALA A 13 3.52 5.28 -6.24
CA ALA A 13 2.62 5.88 -5.25
C ALA A 13 3.36 6.77 -4.26
N THR A 14 2.66 7.79 -3.78
CA THR A 14 3.09 8.54 -2.61
C THR A 14 2.68 7.81 -1.33
N VAL A 15 3.57 7.75 -0.35
CA VAL A 15 3.31 7.17 0.97
C VAL A 15 3.18 8.30 1.98
N ILE A 16 2.04 8.34 2.66
CA ILE A 16 1.66 9.43 3.56
C ILE A 16 1.52 8.85 4.97
N GLN A 17 2.08 9.51 5.98
CA GLN A 17 1.86 9.18 7.38
C GLN A 17 1.40 10.44 8.12
N GLU A 18 0.25 10.38 8.78
CA GLU A 18 -0.30 11.50 9.56
C GLU A 18 -0.46 12.81 8.75
N GLY A 19 -0.71 12.69 7.44
CA GLY A 19 -0.87 13.84 6.53
C GLY A 19 0.41 14.30 5.84
N GLU A 20 1.58 13.79 6.25
CA GLU A 20 2.87 14.15 5.67
C GLU A 20 3.36 13.07 4.69
N GLU A 21 3.94 13.49 3.56
CA GLU A 21 4.60 12.57 2.64
C GLU A 21 5.89 12.05 3.27
N ILE A 22 5.95 10.73 3.51
CA ILE A 22 7.12 10.08 4.11
C ILE A 22 7.97 9.32 3.10
N GLY A 23 7.56 9.26 1.84
CA GLY A 23 8.33 8.64 0.77
C GLY A 23 7.47 8.15 -0.38
N ILE A 24 8.09 7.31 -1.21
CA ILE A 24 7.51 6.85 -2.47
C ILE A 24 7.64 5.33 -2.58
N MET A 25 6.59 4.67 -3.03
CA MET A 25 6.62 3.25 -3.40
C MET A 25 6.58 3.08 -4.92
N GLU A 26 7.31 2.10 -5.42
CA GLU A 26 7.34 1.74 -6.84
C GLU A 26 6.92 0.28 -7.06
N GLY A 27 6.30 0.01 -8.20
CA GLY A 27 5.91 -1.33 -8.63
C GLY A 27 4.90 -1.97 -7.68
N ILE A 28 3.81 -1.26 -7.42
CA ILE A 28 2.80 -1.66 -6.43
C ILE A 28 1.76 -2.54 -7.10
N TYR A 29 1.45 -3.66 -6.46
CA TYR A 29 0.38 -4.56 -6.85
C TYR A 29 -0.63 -4.68 -5.72
N LEU A 30 -1.88 -4.34 -5.99
CA LEU A 30 -2.98 -4.44 -5.05
C LEU A 30 -3.86 -5.66 -5.36
N THR A 31 -4.15 -6.43 -4.33
CA THR A 31 -5.03 -7.60 -4.38
C THR A 31 -6.19 -7.39 -3.41
N GLN A 32 -7.39 -7.56 -3.94
CA GLN A 32 -8.63 -7.53 -3.19
C GLN A 32 -9.14 -8.96 -2.99
N TRP A 33 -9.46 -9.27 -1.75
CA TRP A 33 -10.02 -10.54 -1.34
C TRP A 33 -11.43 -10.30 -0.82
N PHE A 34 -12.38 -11.16 -1.21
CA PHE A 34 -13.66 -11.25 -0.54
C PHE A 34 -13.72 -12.53 0.29
N LEU A 35 -13.73 -12.40 1.62
CA LEU A 35 -13.72 -13.51 2.57
C LEU A 35 -14.75 -13.24 3.68
N LYS A 36 -15.57 -14.25 4.03
CA LYS A 36 -16.55 -14.20 5.14
C LYS A 36 -17.34 -12.87 5.15
N THR A 37 -17.93 -12.54 3.99
CA THR A 37 -18.75 -11.34 3.75
C THR A 37 -18.04 -9.99 3.99
N ARG A 38 -16.71 -9.95 3.93
CA ARG A 38 -15.92 -8.71 4.06
C ARG A 38 -14.84 -8.64 2.98
N TYR A 39 -14.50 -7.42 2.59
CA TYR A 39 -13.35 -7.16 1.73
C TYR A 39 -12.09 -7.04 2.57
N HIS A 40 -11.00 -7.59 2.05
CA HIS A 40 -9.65 -7.43 2.57
C HIS A 40 -8.74 -6.97 1.45
N PHE A 41 -7.79 -6.09 1.76
CA PHE A 41 -6.88 -5.51 0.79
C PHE A 41 -5.46 -5.81 1.22
N THR A 42 -4.68 -6.37 0.30
CA THR A 42 -3.26 -6.64 0.50
C THR A 42 -2.50 -6.16 -0.71
N GLY A 43 -1.27 -5.74 -0.55
CA GLY A 43 -0.43 -5.43 -1.68
C GLY A 43 1.04 -5.72 -1.46
N THR A 44 1.77 -5.65 -2.56
CA THR A 44 3.22 -5.80 -2.60
C THR A 44 3.82 -4.62 -3.33
N PHE A 45 5.04 -4.23 -2.99
CA PHE A 45 5.79 -3.20 -3.72
C PHE A 45 7.23 -3.66 -3.92
N ILE A 46 7.82 -3.25 -5.04
CA ILE A 46 9.17 -3.66 -5.44
C ILE A 46 10.22 -2.77 -4.77
N ARG A 47 9.87 -1.51 -4.48
CA ARG A 47 10.78 -0.58 -3.82
C ARG A 47 10.02 0.45 -3.01
N PHE A 48 10.54 0.76 -1.83
CA PHE A 48 10.16 1.90 -1.01
C PHE A 48 11.37 2.81 -0.88
N ILE A 49 11.17 4.08 -1.17
CA ILE A 49 12.17 5.14 -1.11
C ILE A 49 11.67 6.11 -0.02
N PRO A 50 12.08 5.89 1.24
CA PRO A 50 11.67 6.77 2.32
C PRO A 50 12.37 8.13 2.21
N SER A 51 11.70 9.16 2.69
CA SER A 51 12.26 10.51 2.87
C SER A 51 13.33 10.57 3.97
N ASP A 52 13.26 9.66 4.95
CA ASP A 52 14.15 9.54 6.10
C ASP A 52 14.34 8.06 6.48
N GLU A 53 15.55 7.68 6.88
CA GLU A 53 15.90 6.30 7.25
C GLU A 53 15.02 5.72 8.36
N ARG A 54 14.47 6.56 9.26
CA ARG A 54 13.56 6.11 10.34
C ARG A 54 12.29 5.44 9.82
N PHE A 55 11.90 5.72 8.58
CA PHE A 55 10.73 5.12 7.93
C PHE A 55 11.08 3.81 7.22
N ASN A 56 12.35 3.43 7.10
CA ASN A 56 12.75 2.17 6.49
C ASN A 56 12.54 0.97 7.44
N ARG A 57 11.29 0.72 7.86
CA ARG A 57 10.95 -0.38 8.78
C ARG A 57 9.55 -0.95 8.54
N SER A 58 9.38 -2.20 8.92
CA SER A 58 8.06 -2.85 9.05
C SER A 58 7.25 -2.25 10.21
N GLY A 59 5.94 -2.44 10.19
CA GLY A 59 5.02 -2.00 11.25
C GLY A 59 4.50 -0.58 11.10
N LEU A 60 4.87 0.12 10.03
CA LEU A 60 4.32 1.45 9.73
C LEU A 60 2.88 1.33 9.23
N THR A 61 2.01 2.18 9.77
CA THR A 61 0.66 2.39 9.21
C THR A 61 0.66 3.70 8.44
N VAL A 62 0.33 3.62 7.16
CA VAL A 62 0.45 4.70 6.19
C VAL A 62 -0.76 4.72 5.27
N ASP A 63 -1.00 5.84 4.60
CA ASP A 63 -1.85 5.90 3.43
C ASP A 63 -0.98 5.80 2.17
N ILE A 64 -1.43 5.04 1.17
CA ILE A 64 -0.70 4.88 -0.10
C ILE A 64 -1.57 5.45 -1.22
N HIS A 65 -1.12 6.55 -1.81
CA HIS A 65 -1.84 7.23 -2.88
C HIS A 65 -1.34 6.74 -4.25
N LEU A 66 -2.16 5.90 -4.90
CA LEU A 66 -1.93 5.36 -6.24
C LEU A 66 -2.43 6.37 -7.29
N HIS A 67 -1.55 7.29 -7.69
CA HIS A 67 -1.87 8.39 -8.60
C HIS A 67 -2.45 7.91 -9.94
N ASP A 68 -1.88 6.84 -10.51
CA ASP A 68 -2.30 6.30 -11.81
C ASP A 68 -3.76 5.82 -11.82
N GLN A 69 -4.29 5.43 -10.67
CA GLN A 69 -5.67 4.93 -10.52
C GLN A 69 -6.59 5.90 -9.77
N ASN A 70 -6.06 7.04 -9.32
CA ASN A 70 -6.78 8.02 -8.51
C ASN A 70 -7.45 7.40 -7.27
N VAL A 71 -6.74 6.48 -6.60
CA VAL A 71 -7.23 5.81 -5.38
C VAL A 71 -6.21 5.92 -4.24
N ILE A 72 -6.73 5.99 -3.03
CA ILE A 72 -5.94 5.98 -1.79
C ILE A 72 -6.23 4.68 -1.05
N VAL A 73 -5.17 3.92 -0.79
CA VAL A 73 -5.20 2.76 0.08
C VAL A 73 -4.98 3.25 1.52
N LYS A 74 -6.04 3.22 2.33
CA LYS A 74 -6.05 3.83 3.67
C LYS A 74 -5.68 2.85 4.77
N ASP A 75 -5.00 3.37 5.78
CA ASP A 75 -4.56 2.61 6.96
C ASP A 75 -3.80 1.33 6.56
N ALA A 76 -2.91 1.44 5.58
CA ALA A 76 -2.06 0.35 5.11
C ALA A 76 -0.94 0.08 6.12
N LEU A 77 -0.98 -1.08 6.75
CA LEU A 77 0.11 -1.59 7.58
C LEU A 77 1.15 -2.26 6.68
N ILE A 78 2.37 -1.73 6.67
CA ILE A 78 3.53 -2.39 6.06
C ILE A 78 3.91 -3.59 6.95
N ASP A 79 3.44 -4.79 6.59
CA ASP A 79 3.65 -6.01 7.37
C ASP A 79 5.10 -6.50 7.31
N TRP A 80 5.73 -6.33 6.14
CA TRP A 80 7.11 -6.73 5.93
C TRP A 80 7.79 -5.75 4.97
N LEU A 81 8.99 -5.32 5.35
CA LEU A 81 9.90 -4.53 4.54
C LEU A 81 11.29 -5.15 4.64
N SER A 82 11.90 -5.42 3.50
CA SER A 82 13.28 -5.87 3.41
C SER A 82 14.26 -4.69 3.41
N ASP A 83 15.53 -4.97 3.72
CA ASP A 83 16.62 -3.99 3.64
C ASP A 83 16.79 -3.39 2.23
N SER A 84 16.37 -4.12 1.19
CA SER A 84 16.41 -3.63 -0.20
C SER A 84 15.17 -2.84 -0.60
N GLY A 85 14.27 -2.51 0.34
CA GLY A 85 13.10 -1.66 0.13
C GLY A 85 11.87 -2.34 -0.47
N ARG A 86 11.91 -3.63 -0.82
CA ARG A 86 10.72 -4.40 -1.23
C ARG A 86 9.93 -4.84 -0.01
N GLY A 87 8.61 -4.95 -0.17
CA GLY A 87 7.74 -5.26 0.97
C GLY A 87 6.31 -5.63 0.60
N THR A 88 5.54 -5.89 1.66
CA THR A 88 4.11 -6.20 1.59
C THR A 88 3.33 -5.36 2.58
N PHE A 89 2.07 -5.08 2.26
CA PHE A 89 1.17 -4.39 3.17
C PHE A 89 -0.23 -5.04 3.18
N ARG A 90 -0.97 -4.77 4.24
CA ARG A 90 -2.41 -5.00 4.32
C ARG A 90 -3.11 -3.70 4.69
N ALA A 91 -4.25 -3.43 4.06
CA ALA A 91 -4.97 -2.19 4.23
C ALA A 91 -6.40 -2.41 4.68
N ARG A 92 -6.93 -1.40 5.36
CA ARG A 92 -8.29 -1.46 5.90
C ARG A 92 -9.33 -1.18 4.83
N ARG A 93 -9.09 -0.20 3.96
CA ARG A 93 -10.02 0.21 2.91
C ARG A 93 -9.29 0.91 1.75
N ILE A 94 -10.01 1.06 0.65
CA ILE A 94 -9.62 1.86 -0.50
C ILE A 94 -10.65 2.98 -0.66
N GLU A 95 -10.19 4.19 -0.91
CA GLU A 95 -11.00 5.35 -1.23
C GLU A 95 -10.69 5.81 -2.66
N SER A 96 -11.71 6.19 -3.42
CA SER A 96 -11.51 6.88 -4.70
C SER A 96 -11.36 8.36 -4.42
N VAL A 97 -10.37 8.98 -5.04
CA VAL A 97 -10.29 10.44 -5.12
C VAL A 97 -11.21 10.83 -6.28
N VAL A 98 -12.16 11.73 -6.05
CA VAL A 98 -13.13 12.23 -7.05
C VAL A 98 -12.68 13.60 -7.51
#